data_AF-A0A1D1W5P8-F1
#
_entry.id   AF-A0A1D1W5P8-F1
#
_cell.length_a   1.000
_cell.length_b   1.000
_cell.length_c   1.000
_cell.angle_alpha   90.00
_cell.angle_beta   90.00
_cell.angle_gamma   90.00
#
_symmetry.space_group_name_H-M   'P 1'
#
loop_
_entity.id
_entity.type
_entity.pdbx_description
1 polymer ?
#
loop_
_entity_poly.entity_id
_entity_poly.type
_entity_poly.pdbx_seq_one_letter_code
_entity_poly.pdbx_strand_id
1 'polypeptide(L)'
;MRIRSFSLPILLWFSFDDMSSSSSPEPTPDDRLSKLQRSQLKQNGWGYRDSKFIISKDGQVEFVGGRYGISGHVLTSFRSWMIKALNIDLNFRTPPKTRAITEEDYPVVQNASFLASVRKENVAWSASVEDRLFRAHGHTLAEISLARTGTFLRIPGTGFCTLRAFTYLSPTEVCIVDLVVWPRSHDEVLMIVQLANKHNVVIIPFGGGTSVSKALQCLPYEARMIVSLDTSQMNCILWVDDKNWMACIEAGKTGQDLENELAQKGFCTGHEPDSMEFSTVGGWVATRASGMKKNIYGNIEDLVIHIRTVTSNGVIEKNCQVPRISAGPDIHQFILGSEGTLGVITQVVLKIRPLPEVKKYGSLLFPSFEDGVACLRQVSKGRCWPASIRLVDNEQFRFAQALKSEPSSYFQSLMNNCKKFYVTKVRSFDPEKMCVCTLLFEGSKDNVEKLEEEVYRMAGLHGGMAAGEANGQRGYTLTFVIAYLRDLGLDVRSSLQPLNGASEVASLTTFPEVAHALSEKQLRSSFREF
;
A
#
# COMPACT_ATOMS: atom_id res chain seq x y z
N MET A 1 -18.00 9.15 72.73
CA MET A 1 -17.91 10.53 73.24
C MET A 1 -16.63 11.15 72.70
N ARG A 2 -16.78 12.19 71.84
CA ARG A 2 -15.89 13.33 71.53
C ARG A 2 -14.41 13.10 71.10
N ILE A 3 -14.02 13.46 69.86
CA ILE A 3 -13.48 14.77 69.32
C ILE A 3 -11.95 14.64 69.13
N ARG A 4 -11.40 14.59 67.89
CA ARG A 4 -10.70 15.66 67.12
C ARG A 4 -9.67 16.46 67.94
N SER A 5 -8.52 16.95 67.51
CA SER A 5 -7.67 17.04 66.31
C SER A 5 -6.46 17.89 66.77
N PHE A 6 -5.29 17.84 66.12
CA PHE A 6 -4.52 19.03 65.69
C PHE A 6 -3.16 18.63 65.11
N SER A 7 -2.67 19.46 64.20
CA SER A 7 -1.66 19.19 63.18
C SER A 7 -0.36 20.00 63.37
N LEU A 8 0.73 19.50 62.73
CA LEU A 8 1.93 20.18 62.18
C LEU A 8 3.08 20.60 63.16
N PRO A 9 4.34 20.88 62.69
CA PRO A 9 5.26 20.19 61.75
C PRO A 9 6.78 20.21 62.20
N ILE A 10 7.72 19.81 61.30
CA ILE A 10 9.19 20.11 61.19
C ILE A 10 10.14 18.91 61.49
N LEU A 11 10.77 18.18 60.53
CA LEU A 11 11.97 18.46 59.66
C LEU A 11 13.29 18.63 60.50
N LEU A 12 14.38 17.83 60.43
CA LEU A 12 15.27 17.47 59.31
C LEU A 12 16.41 16.47 59.73
N TRP A 13 16.81 15.63 58.75
CA TRP A 13 18.19 15.21 58.34
C TRP A 13 18.93 14.10 59.15
N PHE A 14 19.51 13.05 58.55
CA PHE A 14 20.04 12.84 57.19
C PHE A 14 20.10 11.36 56.72
N SER A 15 20.09 11.22 55.39
CA SER A 15 20.76 10.22 54.52
C SER A 15 19.84 9.23 53.76
N PHE A 16 19.31 9.74 52.64
CA PHE A 16 18.86 8.98 51.48
C PHE A 16 19.42 9.74 50.26
N ASP A 17 20.41 9.16 49.60
CA ASP A 17 20.85 9.62 48.28
C ASP A 17 20.73 8.45 47.28
N ASP A 18 19.99 8.77 46.21
CA ASP A 18 19.94 8.22 44.86
C ASP A 18 19.70 6.72 44.59
N MET A 19 18.42 6.39 44.39
CA MET A 19 17.99 5.49 43.31
C MET A 19 17.05 6.23 42.36
N SER A 20 17.61 7.14 41.56
CA SER A 20 16.94 7.72 40.40
C SER A 20 17.72 7.37 39.12
N SER A 21 17.33 6.26 38.47
CA SER A 21 17.62 6.02 37.04
C SER A 21 16.77 4.85 36.52
N SER A 22 15.49 5.10 36.23
CA SER A 22 14.75 4.23 35.32
C SER A 22 15.15 4.58 33.89
N SER A 23 16.34 4.16 33.48
CA SER A 23 16.74 4.18 32.07
C SER A 23 15.82 3.24 31.29
N SER A 24 15.18 3.76 30.24
CA SER A 24 14.54 2.98 29.19
C SER A 24 15.44 1.79 28.81
N PRO A 25 14.92 0.57 28.65
CA PRO A 25 15.78 -0.56 28.30
C PRO A 25 16.41 -0.29 26.93
N GLU A 26 17.75 -0.23 26.90
CA GLU A 26 18.50 0.10 25.67
C GLU A 26 18.21 -0.92 24.55
N PRO A 27 18.04 -0.45 23.30
CA PRO A 27 17.83 -1.33 22.15
C PRO A 27 19.07 -2.19 21.87
N THR A 28 18.84 -3.41 21.40
CA THR A 28 19.90 -4.37 21.06
C THR A 28 20.69 -3.96 19.81
N PRO A 29 21.92 -4.49 19.59
CA PRO A 29 22.86 -4.02 18.55
C PRO A 29 22.41 -4.19 17.08
N ASP A 30 21.26 -4.83 16.82
CA ASP A 30 20.72 -5.09 15.47
C ASP A 30 19.80 -3.96 14.93
N ASP A 31 19.87 -2.79 15.57
CA ASP A 31 19.11 -1.56 15.25
C ASP A 31 19.54 -0.88 13.93
N ARG A 32 20.44 -1.47 13.12
CA ARG A 32 20.94 -0.82 11.89
C ARG A 32 19.94 -0.83 10.75
N LEU A 33 19.16 -1.91 10.59
CA LEU A 33 18.21 -2.08 9.49
C LEU A 33 16.86 -1.39 9.77
N SER A 34 16.40 -1.42 11.02
CA SER A 34 15.29 -0.56 11.50
C SER A 34 15.65 0.92 11.31
N LYS A 35 16.88 1.35 11.69
CA LYS A 35 17.39 2.70 11.40
C LYS A 35 17.43 3.01 9.90
N LEU A 36 17.79 2.05 9.05
CA LEU A 36 17.83 2.24 7.61
C LEU A 36 16.42 2.48 7.03
N GLN A 37 15.44 1.65 7.39
CA GLN A 37 14.03 1.85 7.00
C GLN A 37 13.47 3.18 7.54
N ARG A 38 13.73 3.52 8.83
CA ARG A 38 13.37 4.82 9.44
C ARG A 38 14.00 6.02 8.71
N SER A 39 15.22 5.87 8.21
CA SER A 39 15.94 6.93 7.50
C SER A 39 15.40 7.15 6.08
N GLN A 40 14.74 6.14 5.50
CA GLN A 40 14.32 6.15 4.10
C GLN A 40 12.83 6.44 3.93
N LEU A 41 11.95 6.01 4.84
CA LEU A 41 10.49 6.13 4.70
C LEU A 41 9.88 7.25 5.56
N LYS A 42 8.78 7.83 5.09
CA LYS A 42 8.02 8.82 5.86
C LYS A 42 7.24 8.12 6.99
N GLN A 43 7.22 8.72 8.17
CA GLN A 43 6.45 8.22 9.31
C GLN A 43 4.97 8.64 9.28
N ASN A 44 4.63 9.69 8.54
CA ASN A 44 3.32 10.34 8.58
C ASN A 44 2.72 10.58 7.17
N GLY A 45 3.11 9.75 6.20
CA GLY A 45 2.77 9.92 4.79
C GLY A 45 3.20 8.73 3.96
N TRP A 46 3.01 8.80 2.65
CA TRP A 46 3.39 7.72 1.73
C TRP A 46 4.87 7.78 1.33
N GLY A 47 5.49 6.60 1.27
CA GLY A 47 6.73 6.35 0.53
C GLY A 47 8.00 6.96 1.11
N TYR A 48 8.97 7.22 0.23
CA TYR A 48 10.31 7.64 0.60
C TYR A 48 10.36 9.11 1.07
N ARG A 49 11.24 9.42 2.03
CA ARG A 49 11.44 10.78 2.57
C ARG A 49 12.00 11.76 1.55
N ASP A 50 12.79 11.27 0.60
CA ASP A 50 13.39 12.05 -0.48
C ASP A 50 12.39 12.40 -1.60
N SER A 51 11.19 11.81 -1.57
CA SER A 51 10.19 11.90 -2.63
C SER A 51 8.90 12.54 -2.12
N LYS A 52 8.59 13.73 -2.62
CA LYS A 52 7.36 14.46 -2.26
C LYS A 52 7.04 15.54 -3.29
N PHE A 53 5.77 15.91 -3.37
CA PHE A 53 5.40 17.14 -4.02
C PHE A 53 5.67 18.33 -3.09
N ILE A 54 6.24 19.39 -3.62
CA ILE A 54 6.37 20.67 -2.93
C ILE A 54 5.85 21.80 -3.80
N ILE A 55 5.52 22.92 -3.14
CA ILE A 55 5.21 24.18 -3.80
C ILE A 55 6.50 25.01 -3.76
N SER A 56 7.07 25.28 -4.93
CA SER A 56 8.28 26.07 -5.12
C SER A 56 8.09 27.53 -4.71
N LYS A 57 9.17 28.31 -4.65
CA LYS A 57 9.12 29.74 -4.31
C LYS A 57 8.23 30.54 -5.28
N ASP A 58 8.18 30.14 -6.55
CA ASP A 58 7.34 30.76 -7.58
C ASP A 58 5.90 30.23 -7.58
N GLY A 59 5.53 29.46 -6.55
CA GLY A 59 4.19 28.90 -6.36
C GLY A 59 3.87 27.69 -7.24
N GLN A 60 4.80 27.23 -8.09
CA GLN A 60 4.58 26.06 -8.93
C GLN A 60 4.71 24.76 -8.13
N VAL A 61 4.08 23.70 -8.60
CA VAL A 61 4.24 22.38 -7.98
C VAL A 61 5.38 21.64 -8.65
N GLU A 62 6.25 21.04 -7.85
CA GLU A 62 7.35 20.20 -8.31
C GLU A 62 7.37 18.90 -7.50
N PHE A 63 7.83 17.82 -8.13
CA PHE A 63 8.08 16.55 -7.44
C PHE A 63 9.58 16.42 -7.18
N VAL A 64 10.01 16.42 -5.91
CA VAL A 64 11.44 16.36 -5.56
C VAL A 64 11.95 14.92 -5.45
N GLY A 65 13.28 14.77 -5.44
CA GLY A 65 13.98 13.49 -5.33
C GLY A 65 14.67 13.10 -6.64
N GLY A 66 14.94 11.81 -6.82
CA GLY A 66 15.54 11.25 -8.04
C GLY A 66 15.09 9.83 -8.37
N ARG A 67 14.01 9.35 -7.75
CA ARG A 67 13.54 7.95 -7.86
C ARG A 67 12.61 7.71 -9.04
N TYR A 68 11.84 8.74 -9.43
CA TYR A 68 10.78 8.61 -10.42
C TYR A 68 11.07 9.53 -11.61
N GLY A 69 10.59 9.19 -12.80
CA GLY A 69 10.85 9.99 -14.00
C GLY A 69 10.28 11.43 -13.97
N ILE A 70 9.38 11.72 -13.04
CA ILE A 70 8.82 13.07 -12.79
C ILE A 70 9.66 13.89 -11.79
N SER A 71 10.62 13.26 -11.11
CA SER A 71 11.48 13.92 -10.13
C SER A 71 12.31 15.05 -10.75
N GLY A 72 12.37 16.18 -10.05
CA GLY A 72 13.13 17.37 -10.46
C GLY A 72 12.43 18.24 -11.52
N HIS A 73 11.19 17.89 -11.92
CA HIS A 73 10.45 18.65 -12.93
C HIS A 73 9.33 19.50 -12.33
N VAL A 74 9.19 20.72 -12.86
CA VAL A 74 8.08 21.63 -12.53
C VAL A 74 6.83 21.25 -13.32
N LEU A 75 5.70 21.11 -12.63
CA LEU A 75 4.42 20.72 -13.20
C LEU A 75 3.60 21.97 -13.54
N THR A 76 3.97 22.57 -14.67
CA THR A 76 3.55 23.92 -15.08
C THR A 76 2.03 24.13 -15.13
N SER A 77 1.26 23.09 -15.42
CA SER A 77 -0.21 23.15 -15.50
C SER A 77 -0.92 22.70 -14.23
N PHE A 78 -0.21 22.04 -13.32
CA PHE A 78 -0.83 21.36 -12.18
C PHE A 78 -1.40 22.34 -11.15
N ARG A 79 -0.67 23.44 -10.88
CA ARG A 79 -1.16 24.53 -10.01
C ARG A 79 -2.51 25.06 -10.49
N SER A 80 -2.60 25.40 -11.79
CA SER A 80 -3.83 25.96 -12.36
C SER A 80 -4.98 24.96 -12.33
N TRP A 81 -4.68 23.68 -12.58
CA TRP A 81 -5.67 22.62 -12.52
C TRP A 81 -6.21 22.44 -11.09
N MET A 82 -5.36 22.38 -10.05
CA MET A 82 -5.85 22.26 -8.66
C MET A 82 -6.74 23.44 -8.25
N ILE A 83 -6.39 24.67 -8.63
CA ILE A 83 -7.21 25.85 -8.31
C ILE A 83 -8.57 25.78 -9.02
N LYS A 84 -8.59 25.40 -10.31
CA LYS A 84 -9.81 25.41 -11.13
C LYS A 84 -10.72 24.20 -10.88
N ALA A 85 -10.14 23.01 -10.79
CA ALA A 85 -10.87 21.76 -10.69
C ALA A 85 -11.24 21.42 -9.24
N LEU A 86 -10.37 21.71 -8.27
CA LEU A 86 -10.55 21.35 -6.86
C LEU A 86 -10.85 22.55 -5.95
N ASN A 87 -10.84 23.78 -6.48
CA ASN A 87 -11.05 25.00 -5.69
C ASN A 87 -10.13 25.08 -4.44
N ILE A 88 -8.89 24.62 -4.59
CA ILE A 88 -7.87 24.60 -3.52
C ILE A 88 -7.11 25.92 -3.51
N ASP A 89 -6.93 26.51 -2.32
CA ASP A 89 -6.02 27.64 -2.13
C ASP A 89 -4.65 27.13 -1.65
N LEU A 90 -3.69 27.12 -2.56
CA LEU A 90 -2.32 26.66 -2.32
C LEU A 90 -1.51 27.60 -1.42
N ASN A 91 -2.02 28.80 -1.13
CA ASN A 91 -1.41 29.72 -0.18
C ASN A 91 -1.77 29.34 1.27
N PHE A 92 -2.87 28.63 1.49
CA PHE A 92 -3.29 28.17 2.81
C PHE A 92 -2.64 26.82 3.12
N ARG A 93 -1.65 26.82 4.01
CA ARG A 93 -0.97 25.60 4.47
C ARG A 93 -1.51 25.14 5.82
N THR A 94 -1.74 23.84 5.96
CA THR A 94 -1.99 23.23 7.27
C THR A 94 -0.65 23.09 8.01
N PRO A 95 -0.46 23.73 9.18
CA PRO A 95 0.78 23.56 9.92
C PRO A 95 0.90 22.10 10.40
N PRO A 96 2.03 21.41 10.17
CA PRO A 96 2.26 20.11 10.78
C PRO A 96 2.29 20.25 12.31
N LYS A 97 1.89 19.21 13.04
CA LYS A 97 2.03 19.19 14.51
C LYS A 97 3.49 19.48 14.88
N THR A 98 3.68 20.53 15.67
CA THR A 98 4.98 21.13 16.00
C THR A 98 5.68 20.47 17.21
N ARG A 99 5.01 19.54 17.89
CA ARG A 99 5.54 18.88 19.09
C ARG A 99 6.08 17.49 18.74
N ALA A 100 7.30 17.20 19.19
CA ALA A 100 7.86 15.86 19.14
C ALA A 100 7.00 14.88 19.95
N ILE A 101 6.75 13.71 19.37
CA ILE A 101 6.13 12.58 20.06
C ILE A 101 7.12 12.06 21.10
N THR A 102 6.66 11.87 22.34
CA THR A 102 7.47 11.31 23.44
C THR A 102 6.93 9.95 23.87
N GLU A 103 7.75 9.17 24.58
CA GLU A 103 7.33 7.87 25.15
C GLU A 103 6.14 8.02 26.12
N GLU A 104 6.04 9.16 26.81
CA GLU A 104 4.95 9.47 27.75
C GLU A 104 3.58 9.55 27.05
N ASP A 105 3.56 9.88 25.77
CA ASP A 105 2.33 9.95 24.98
C ASP A 105 1.74 8.57 24.70
N TYR A 106 2.55 7.52 24.81
CA TYR A 106 2.22 6.17 24.37
C TYR A 106 2.71 5.10 25.37
N PRO A 107 2.10 5.02 26.58
CA PRO A 107 2.52 4.07 27.59
C PRO A 107 2.46 2.62 27.07
N VAL A 108 3.47 1.83 27.43
CA VAL A 108 3.63 0.42 27.04
C VAL A 108 2.96 -0.47 28.08
N VAL A 109 2.15 -1.43 27.64
CA VAL A 109 1.71 -2.55 28.48
C VAL A 109 2.86 -3.54 28.61
N GLN A 110 3.37 -3.67 29.83
CA GLN A 110 4.53 -4.52 30.13
C GLN A 110 4.11 -5.97 30.38
N ASN A 111 4.84 -6.91 29.78
CA ASN A 111 4.79 -8.34 30.11
C ASN A 111 6.23 -8.83 30.35
N ALA A 112 6.68 -8.75 31.61
CA ALA A 112 8.08 -9.03 31.96
C ALA A 112 8.52 -10.46 31.61
N SER A 113 7.63 -11.44 31.75
CA SER A 113 7.91 -12.84 31.41
C SER A 113 8.06 -13.08 29.92
N PHE A 114 7.25 -12.42 29.09
CA PHE A 114 7.40 -12.46 27.64
C PHE A 114 8.70 -11.78 27.20
N LEU A 115 8.98 -10.56 27.70
CA LEU A 115 10.21 -9.83 27.38
C LEU A 115 11.48 -10.59 27.79
N ALA A 116 11.47 -11.22 28.97
CA ALA A 116 12.59 -12.07 29.41
C ALA A 116 12.78 -13.28 28.46
N SER A 117 11.68 -13.87 27.97
CA SER A 117 11.74 -14.97 27.00
C SER A 117 12.29 -14.50 25.65
N VAL A 118 11.79 -13.40 25.10
CA VAL A 118 12.29 -12.81 23.84
C VAL A 118 13.77 -12.49 23.91
N ARG A 119 14.24 -11.90 25.02
CA ARG A 119 15.66 -11.61 25.25
C ARG A 119 16.51 -12.88 25.30
N LYS A 120 16.01 -13.92 25.96
CA LYS A 120 16.71 -15.20 26.07
C LYS A 120 16.90 -15.86 24.70
N GLU A 121 15.90 -15.79 23.84
CA GLU A 121 15.92 -16.37 22.49
C GLU A 121 16.66 -15.49 21.45
N ASN A 122 17.26 -14.37 21.88
CA ASN A 122 18.05 -13.46 21.02
C ASN A 122 17.30 -12.96 19.76
N VAL A 123 15.98 -12.81 19.86
CA VAL A 123 15.15 -12.19 18.82
C VAL A 123 15.34 -10.68 18.87
N ALA A 124 15.55 -10.03 17.73
CA ALA A 124 15.65 -8.58 17.65
C ALA A 124 14.31 -7.92 18.01
N TRP A 125 14.33 -6.90 18.89
CA TRP A 125 13.13 -6.23 19.36
C TRP A 125 13.37 -4.73 19.65
N SER A 126 12.29 -3.95 19.65
CA SER A 126 12.28 -2.54 20.02
C SER A 126 11.00 -2.16 20.74
N ALA A 127 11.13 -1.28 21.73
CA ALA A 127 10.02 -0.64 22.44
C ALA A 127 9.93 0.86 22.16
N SER A 128 10.73 1.39 21.21
CA SER A 128 10.72 2.82 20.89
C SER A 128 9.37 3.24 20.33
N VAL A 129 8.90 4.42 20.75
CA VAL A 129 7.64 4.99 20.27
C VAL A 129 7.61 5.13 18.75
N GLU A 130 8.73 5.46 18.11
CA GLU A 130 8.80 5.62 16.66
C GLU A 130 8.55 4.30 15.93
N ASP A 131 9.16 3.20 16.38
CA ASP A 131 8.97 1.88 15.77
C ASP A 131 7.56 1.35 15.96
N ARG A 132 7.03 1.56 17.17
CA ARG A 132 5.68 1.15 17.54
C ARG A 132 4.64 1.91 16.73
N LEU A 133 4.81 3.23 16.63
CA LEU A 133 3.91 4.10 15.89
C LEU A 133 3.91 3.78 14.39
N PHE A 134 5.10 3.61 13.79
CA PHE A 134 5.25 3.27 12.37
C PHE A 134 4.51 1.99 11.99
N ARG A 135 4.36 1.05 12.94
CA ARG A 135 3.72 -0.25 12.74
C ARG A 135 2.30 -0.34 13.26
N ALA A 136 1.75 0.76 13.75
CA ALA A 136 0.40 0.81 14.30
C ALA A 136 -0.67 1.23 13.28
N HIS A 137 -0.28 1.52 12.04
CA HIS A 137 -1.20 2.02 11.03
C HIS A 137 -0.87 1.50 9.63
N GLY A 138 -1.88 1.49 8.77
CA GLY A 138 -1.74 1.41 7.33
C GLY A 138 -1.73 2.80 6.67
N HIS A 139 -2.40 2.90 5.53
CA HIS A 139 -2.45 4.09 4.69
C HIS A 139 -3.88 4.52 4.36
N THR A 140 -4.86 4.23 5.21
CA THR A 140 -6.16 4.91 5.07
C THR A 140 -6.03 6.41 5.33
N LEU A 141 -6.93 7.22 4.76
CA LEU A 141 -6.92 8.66 4.98
C LEU A 141 -7.07 9.02 6.46
N ALA A 142 -7.88 8.26 7.20
CA ALA A 142 -8.09 8.46 8.64
C ALA A 142 -6.80 8.23 9.44
N GLU A 143 -6.09 7.12 9.16
CA GLU A 143 -4.83 6.78 9.82
C GLU A 143 -3.75 7.83 9.56
N ILE A 144 -3.57 8.27 8.30
CA ILE A 144 -2.56 9.28 7.95
C ILE A 144 -2.93 10.65 8.52
N SER A 145 -4.21 11.01 8.53
CA SER A 145 -4.67 12.25 9.19
C SER A 145 -4.36 12.22 10.69
N LEU A 146 -4.55 11.08 11.34
CA LEU A 146 -4.21 10.90 12.75
C LEU A 146 -2.69 10.93 12.99
N ALA A 147 -1.89 10.28 12.14
CA ALA A 147 -0.42 10.34 12.21
C ALA A 147 0.12 11.77 12.05
N ARG A 148 -0.61 12.65 11.36
CA ARG A 148 -0.20 14.05 11.13
C ARG A 148 -0.74 15.04 12.17
N THR A 149 -1.95 14.83 12.65
CA THR A 149 -2.71 15.82 13.43
C THR A 149 -3.21 15.30 14.78
N GLY A 150 -3.15 13.99 15.02
CA GLY A 150 -3.67 13.30 16.19
C GLY A 150 -2.61 12.88 17.20
N THR A 151 -3.07 12.38 18.35
CA THR A 151 -2.27 11.71 19.37
C THR A 151 -2.95 10.36 19.56
N PHE A 152 -2.26 9.23 19.39
CA PHE A 152 -2.87 7.89 19.56
C PHE A 152 -3.02 7.61 21.08
N LEU A 153 -4.22 7.74 21.64
CA LEU A 153 -4.42 7.48 23.06
C LEU A 153 -4.66 5.98 23.32
N ARG A 154 -3.81 5.38 24.15
CA ARG A 154 -4.12 4.14 24.88
C ARG A 154 -4.62 4.52 26.27
N ILE A 155 -5.74 3.94 26.72
CA ILE A 155 -6.21 4.07 28.10
C ILE A 155 -5.83 2.78 28.84
N PRO A 156 -4.77 2.77 29.67
CA PRO A 156 -4.41 1.58 30.45
C PRO A 156 -5.43 1.37 31.59
N GLY A 157 -5.83 0.12 31.83
CA GLY A 157 -6.47 -0.28 33.09
C GLY A 157 -7.99 -0.13 33.20
N THR A 158 -8.72 0.27 32.15
CA THR A 158 -10.18 0.22 32.17
C THR A 158 -10.68 -1.15 31.71
N GLY A 159 -10.69 -2.11 32.62
CA GLY A 159 -11.43 -3.39 32.47
C GLY A 159 -12.96 -3.20 32.41
N PHE A 160 -13.44 -2.16 31.71
CA PHE A 160 -14.83 -1.74 31.68
C PHE A 160 -15.37 -1.68 30.25
N CYS A 161 -15.94 -2.80 29.82
CA CYS A 161 -16.91 -2.85 28.75
C CYS A 161 -18.22 -2.22 29.26
N THR A 162 -18.37 -0.89 29.12
CA THR A 162 -19.73 -0.31 29.15
C THR A 162 -20.29 -0.35 27.74
N LEU A 163 -21.48 -0.94 27.61
CA LEU A 163 -22.35 -0.95 26.42
C LEU A 163 -22.72 0.45 25.85
N ARG A 164 -22.06 1.53 26.30
CA ARG A 164 -22.27 2.92 25.87
C ARG A 164 -21.24 3.43 24.86
N ALA A 165 -20.21 2.67 24.50
CA ALA A 165 -19.15 3.12 23.58
C ALA A 165 -19.42 2.89 22.08
N PHE A 166 -20.63 2.46 21.69
CA PHE A 166 -20.95 2.22 20.27
C PHE A 166 -21.38 3.48 19.49
N THR A 167 -21.67 4.59 20.19
CA THR A 167 -22.20 5.82 19.56
C THR A 167 -21.32 7.07 19.68
N TYR A 168 -20.26 7.05 20.49
CA TYR A 168 -19.43 8.24 20.77
C TYR A 168 -17.94 7.93 21.02
N LEU A 169 -17.35 7.00 20.28
CA LEU A 169 -15.88 6.99 20.17
C LEU A 169 -15.48 8.24 19.36
N SER A 170 -14.85 9.20 20.03
CA SER A 170 -14.16 10.30 19.35
C SER A 170 -13.19 9.69 18.33
N PRO A 171 -13.08 10.21 17.09
CA PRO A 171 -12.14 9.74 16.07
C PRO A 171 -10.65 9.78 16.44
N THR A 172 -10.31 10.13 17.69
CA THR A 172 -8.97 10.50 18.17
C THR A 172 -8.36 9.50 19.15
N GLU A 173 -9.03 8.40 19.49
CA GLU A 173 -8.51 7.40 20.44
C GLU A 173 -8.11 6.12 19.70
N VAL A 174 -6.81 5.97 19.43
CA VAL A 174 -6.24 4.79 18.75
C VAL A 174 -5.12 4.23 19.61
N CYS A 175 -5.03 2.91 19.71
CA CYS A 175 -3.96 2.22 20.42
C CYS A 175 -2.78 1.97 19.46
N ILE A 176 -1.56 1.88 19.97
CA ILE A 176 -0.38 1.42 19.21
C ILE A 176 0.18 0.14 19.82
N VAL A 177 1.00 -0.59 19.06
CA VAL A 177 1.67 -1.79 19.56
C VAL A 177 2.60 -1.48 20.74
N ASP A 178 2.85 -2.45 21.61
CA ASP A 178 3.72 -2.32 22.78
C ASP A 178 5.18 -2.64 22.48
N LEU A 179 5.40 -3.55 21.53
CA LEU A 179 6.71 -4.04 21.16
C LEU A 179 6.73 -4.38 19.69
N VAL A 180 7.88 -4.19 19.06
CA VAL A 180 8.16 -4.68 17.72
C VAL A 180 9.20 -5.78 17.82
N VAL A 181 9.00 -6.87 17.09
CA VAL A 181 9.98 -7.96 16.94
C VAL A 181 10.26 -8.22 15.47
N TRP A 182 11.52 -8.57 15.16
CA TRP A 182 11.98 -8.85 13.80
C TRP A 182 12.53 -10.27 13.71
N PRO A 183 11.67 -11.28 13.46
CA PRO A 183 12.14 -12.61 13.15
C PRO A 183 12.95 -12.63 11.86
N ARG A 184 13.92 -13.54 11.78
CA ARG A 184 14.78 -13.77 10.61
C ARG A 184 14.56 -15.15 9.97
N SER A 185 13.65 -15.95 10.51
CA SER A 185 13.36 -17.29 9.98
C SER A 185 11.97 -17.79 10.40
N HIS A 186 11.52 -18.85 9.73
CA HIS A 186 10.31 -19.60 10.12
C HIS A 186 10.36 -20.06 11.58
N ASP A 187 11.51 -20.57 12.04
CA ASP A 187 11.66 -21.13 13.38
C ASP A 187 11.58 -20.05 14.46
N GLU A 188 12.14 -18.87 14.21
CA GLU A 188 11.98 -17.72 15.10
C GLU A 188 10.50 -17.28 15.19
N VAL A 189 9.75 -17.28 14.07
CA VAL A 189 8.30 -17.00 14.10
C VAL A 189 7.55 -18.04 14.93
N LEU A 190 7.83 -19.33 14.72
CA LEU A 190 7.23 -20.42 15.49
C LEU A 190 7.47 -20.25 16.99
N MET A 191 8.72 -19.95 17.37
CA MET A 191 9.10 -19.67 18.75
C MET A 191 8.33 -18.46 19.32
N ILE A 192 8.30 -17.33 18.60
CA ILE A 192 7.59 -16.11 19.04
C ILE A 192 6.10 -16.38 19.26
N VAL A 193 5.45 -17.11 18.36
CA VAL A 193 4.02 -17.48 18.49
C VAL A 193 3.79 -18.40 19.70
N GLN A 194 4.68 -19.36 19.94
CA GLN A 194 4.62 -20.22 21.14
C GLN A 194 4.80 -19.41 22.44
N LEU A 195 5.73 -18.45 22.45
CA LEU A 195 5.90 -17.53 23.57
C LEU A 195 4.67 -16.65 23.79
N ALA A 196 4.06 -16.15 22.71
CA ALA A 196 2.86 -15.33 22.80
C ALA A 196 1.66 -16.12 23.37
N ASN A 197 1.48 -17.37 22.94
CA ASN A 197 0.50 -18.28 23.53
C ASN A 197 0.75 -18.49 25.03
N LYS A 198 2.00 -18.77 25.42
CA LYS A 198 2.38 -19.02 26.82
C LYS A 198 2.13 -17.82 27.73
N HIS A 199 2.37 -16.62 27.22
CA HIS A 199 2.33 -15.39 28.02
C HIS A 199 1.09 -14.52 27.76
N ASN A 200 0.11 -15.04 27.00
CA ASN A 200 -1.12 -14.35 26.62
C ASN A 200 -0.88 -12.97 25.98
N VAL A 201 -0.07 -12.96 24.93
CA VAL A 201 0.32 -11.77 24.16
C VAL A 201 -0.36 -11.80 22.78
N VAL A 202 -0.81 -10.65 22.30
CA VAL A 202 -1.38 -10.48 20.95
C VAL A 202 -0.26 -10.29 19.95
N ILE A 203 -0.35 -10.96 18.80
CA ILE A 203 0.53 -10.73 17.66
C ILE A 203 -0.28 -10.09 16.53
N ILE A 204 0.25 -9.01 15.96
CA ILE A 204 -0.21 -8.43 14.70
C ILE A 204 0.93 -8.60 13.69
N PRO A 205 0.80 -9.47 12.68
CA PRO A 205 1.79 -9.59 11.62
C PRO A 205 1.91 -8.29 10.82
N PHE A 206 3.13 -7.86 10.57
CA PHE A 206 3.44 -6.64 9.81
C PHE A 206 4.38 -6.97 8.66
N GLY A 207 4.03 -6.49 7.46
CA GLY A 207 4.85 -6.59 6.25
C GLY A 207 5.30 -5.20 5.81
N GLY A 208 4.75 -4.71 4.70
CA GLY A 208 5.08 -3.39 4.15
C GLY A 208 4.35 -2.20 4.76
N GLY A 209 3.42 -2.41 5.70
CA GLY A 209 2.58 -1.33 6.23
C GLY A 209 1.57 -0.73 5.23
N THR A 210 1.37 -1.36 4.06
CA THR A 210 0.58 -0.80 2.95
C THR A 210 -0.93 -1.07 3.03
N SER A 211 -1.47 -1.48 4.18
CA SER A 211 -2.90 -1.78 4.32
C SER A 211 -3.75 -0.53 4.12
N VAL A 212 -4.88 -0.66 3.42
CA VAL A 212 -5.91 0.38 3.29
C VAL A 212 -7.26 -0.08 3.85
N SER A 213 -7.26 -1.14 4.67
CA SER A 213 -8.44 -1.75 5.29
C SER A 213 -8.47 -1.59 6.82
N LYS A 214 -7.47 -0.91 7.41
CA LYS A 214 -7.22 -0.84 8.86
C LYS A 214 -6.84 -2.19 9.50
N ALA A 215 -6.37 -3.16 8.71
CA ALA A 215 -5.95 -4.48 9.21
C ALA A 215 -4.82 -4.42 10.25
N LEU A 216 -4.05 -3.32 10.29
CA LEU A 216 -2.96 -3.10 11.25
C LEU A 216 -3.40 -2.30 12.49
N GLN A 217 -4.63 -1.79 12.51
CA GLN A 217 -5.11 -0.94 13.59
C GLN A 217 -5.26 -1.76 14.88
N CYS A 218 -4.59 -1.32 15.94
CA CYS A 218 -4.77 -1.90 17.26
C CYS A 218 -6.14 -1.49 17.84
N LEU A 219 -6.86 -2.46 18.41
CA LEU A 219 -8.15 -2.21 19.05
C LEU A 219 -7.95 -1.46 20.37
N PRO A 220 -8.64 -0.33 20.61
CA PRO A 220 -8.45 0.47 21.83
C PRO A 220 -8.73 -0.28 23.13
N TYR A 221 -9.58 -1.31 23.08
CA TYR A 221 -9.99 -2.12 24.23
C TYR A 221 -9.14 -3.38 24.44
N GLU A 222 -8.09 -3.61 23.64
CA GLU A 222 -7.17 -4.73 23.85
C GLU A 222 -6.25 -4.44 25.05
N ALA A 223 -6.50 -5.17 26.15
CA ALA A 223 -5.79 -5.00 27.41
C ALA A 223 -4.45 -5.75 27.46
N ARG A 224 -4.26 -6.76 26.60
CA ARG A 224 -3.02 -7.53 26.55
C ARG A 224 -1.89 -6.71 25.92
N MET A 225 -0.67 -7.18 26.14
CA MET A 225 0.48 -6.71 25.37
C MET A 225 0.27 -7.04 23.89
N ILE A 226 0.49 -6.07 23.01
CA ILE A 226 0.37 -6.21 21.55
C ILE A 226 1.77 -6.13 20.94
N VAL A 227 2.16 -7.16 20.21
CA VAL A 227 3.44 -7.26 19.52
C VAL A 227 3.22 -7.12 18.02
N SER A 228 3.87 -6.14 17.40
CA SER A 228 4.05 -6.14 15.95
C SER A 228 5.13 -7.14 15.58
N LEU A 229 4.78 -8.18 14.84
CA LEU A 229 5.72 -9.15 14.30
C LEU A 229 6.07 -8.73 12.87
N ASP A 230 7.20 -8.04 12.72
CA ASP A 230 7.64 -7.45 11.46
C ASP A 230 8.46 -8.46 10.66
N THR A 231 7.91 -8.88 9.53
CA THR A 231 8.49 -9.89 8.65
C THR A 231 9.62 -9.38 7.75
N SER A 232 9.92 -8.08 7.73
CA SER A 232 10.84 -7.47 6.76
C SER A 232 12.28 -8.01 6.76
N GLN A 233 12.70 -8.72 7.82
CA GLN A 233 14.00 -9.39 7.89
C GLN A 233 13.96 -10.85 7.41
N MET A 234 12.78 -11.41 7.15
CA MET A 234 12.55 -12.67 6.45
C MET A 234 12.32 -12.39 4.96
N ASN A 235 13.38 -12.02 4.25
CA ASN A 235 13.33 -11.46 2.90
C ASN A 235 14.22 -12.19 1.90
N CYS A 236 14.46 -13.49 2.07
CA CYS A 236 15.24 -14.29 1.13
C CYS A 236 14.37 -14.96 0.06
N ILE A 237 14.92 -15.14 -1.14
CA ILE A 237 14.48 -16.19 -2.06
C ILE A 237 15.23 -17.46 -1.67
N LEU A 238 14.52 -18.43 -1.09
CA LEU A 238 15.11 -19.65 -0.53
C LEU A 238 15.60 -20.61 -1.62
N TRP A 239 14.84 -20.72 -2.71
CA TRP A 239 15.23 -21.48 -3.90
C TRP A 239 14.42 -21.04 -5.12
N VAL A 240 14.98 -21.34 -6.30
CA VAL A 240 14.35 -21.16 -7.60
C VAL A 240 14.43 -22.49 -8.35
N ASP A 241 13.30 -22.97 -8.84
CA ASP A 241 13.16 -24.16 -9.67
C ASP A 241 12.86 -23.72 -11.10
N ASP A 242 13.87 -23.79 -11.96
CA ASP A 242 13.81 -23.38 -13.36
C ASP A 242 13.11 -24.40 -14.27
N LYS A 243 12.95 -25.66 -13.81
CA LYS A 243 12.25 -26.71 -14.56
C LYS A 243 10.76 -26.63 -14.37
N ASN A 244 10.32 -26.37 -13.15
CA ASN A 244 8.91 -26.25 -12.80
C ASN A 244 8.42 -24.80 -12.78
N TRP A 245 9.32 -23.84 -12.98
CA TRP A 245 9.04 -22.40 -12.91
C TRP A 245 8.37 -21.99 -11.60
N MET A 246 9.03 -22.31 -10.50
CA MET A 246 8.58 -21.98 -9.15
C MET A 246 9.70 -21.32 -8.35
N ALA A 247 9.36 -20.46 -7.40
CA ALA A 247 10.32 -19.92 -6.43
C ALA A 247 9.70 -19.95 -5.03
N CYS A 248 10.49 -20.38 -4.03
CA CYS A 248 10.11 -20.28 -2.63
C CYS A 248 10.72 -19.04 -2.01
N ILE A 249 9.87 -18.22 -1.44
CA ILE A 249 10.20 -16.87 -1.00
C ILE A 249 9.73 -16.71 0.45
N GLU A 250 10.56 -16.08 1.27
CA GLU A 250 10.15 -15.69 2.60
C GLU A 250 9.13 -14.53 2.55
N ALA A 251 8.17 -14.58 3.47
CA ALA A 251 6.97 -13.73 3.42
C ALA A 251 7.24 -12.22 3.52
N GLY A 252 8.40 -11.81 4.03
CA GLY A 252 8.80 -10.41 4.16
C GLY A 252 9.43 -9.79 2.92
N LYS A 253 9.69 -10.57 1.86
CA LYS A 253 10.25 -10.05 0.61
C LYS A 253 9.30 -9.01 0.00
N THR A 254 9.81 -7.81 -0.29
CA THR A 254 9.06 -6.78 -1.03
C THR A 254 8.92 -7.17 -2.49
N GLY A 255 7.88 -6.68 -3.17
CA GLY A 255 7.72 -6.96 -4.60
C GLY A 255 8.85 -6.42 -5.46
N GLN A 256 9.34 -5.21 -5.15
CA GLN A 256 10.45 -4.61 -5.88
C GLN A 256 11.73 -5.43 -5.77
N ASP A 257 12.09 -5.89 -4.57
CA ASP A 257 13.31 -6.70 -4.38
C ASP A 257 13.15 -8.10 -4.97
N LEU A 258 11.96 -8.69 -4.87
CA LEU A 258 11.63 -9.98 -5.47
C LEU A 258 11.83 -9.94 -7.00
N GLU A 259 11.24 -8.98 -7.68
CA GLU A 259 11.36 -8.84 -9.14
C GLU A 259 12.80 -8.54 -9.55
N ASN A 260 13.52 -7.69 -8.81
CA ASN A 260 14.94 -7.38 -9.10
C ASN A 260 15.84 -8.62 -9.00
N GLU A 261 15.66 -9.44 -7.97
CA GLU A 261 16.46 -10.66 -7.77
C GLU A 261 16.09 -11.79 -8.74
N LEU A 262 14.80 -11.95 -9.05
CA LEU A 262 14.38 -12.92 -10.08
C LEU A 262 14.85 -12.50 -11.47
N ALA A 263 14.84 -11.21 -11.79
CA ALA A 263 15.29 -10.70 -13.09
C ALA A 263 16.77 -11.01 -13.35
N GLN A 264 17.63 -10.94 -12.30
CA GLN A 264 19.03 -11.36 -12.39
C GLN A 264 19.20 -12.84 -12.75
N LYS A 265 18.17 -13.66 -12.49
CA LYS A 265 18.11 -15.09 -12.85
C LYS A 265 17.32 -15.34 -14.15
N GLY A 266 16.86 -14.30 -14.84
CA GLY A 266 16.08 -14.41 -16.07
C GLY A 266 14.57 -14.65 -15.88
N PHE A 267 14.04 -14.43 -14.67
CA PHE A 267 12.64 -14.68 -14.32
C PHE A 267 11.93 -13.44 -13.75
N CYS A 268 10.60 -13.52 -13.66
CA CYS A 268 9.72 -12.58 -12.96
C CYS A 268 8.52 -13.32 -12.35
N THR A 269 7.84 -12.75 -11.35
CA THR A 269 6.47 -13.20 -11.00
C THR A 269 5.43 -12.50 -11.85
N GLY A 270 5.71 -11.24 -12.24
CA GLY A 270 4.77 -10.36 -12.92
C GLY A 270 3.66 -9.81 -12.01
N HIS A 271 3.71 -10.10 -10.71
CA HIS A 271 2.80 -9.56 -9.71
C HIS A 271 3.23 -8.15 -9.30
N GLU A 272 2.67 -7.16 -9.97
CA GLU A 272 3.03 -5.74 -9.77
C GLU A 272 1.81 -4.96 -9.22
N PRO A 273 1.47 -5.07 -7.92
CA PRO A 273 0.52 -4.15 -7.29
C PRO A 273 1.17 -2.76 -7.19
N ASP A 274 0.35 -1.71 -7.19
CA ASP A 274 0.83 -0.32 -7.16
C ASP A 274 1.67 0.01 -5.91
N SER A 275 1.57 -0.83 -4.86
CA SER A 275 2.32 -0.74 -3.61
C SER A 275 3.59 -1.59 -3.56
N MET A 276 4.01 -2.23 -4.67
CA MET A 276 5.09 -3.25 -4.70
C MET A 276 6.45 -2.79 -4.19
N GLU A 277 6.71 -1.47 -4.14
CA GLU A 277 7.93 -0.90 -3.53
C GLU A 277 8.06 -1.25 -2.04
N PHE A 278 6.93 -1.49 -1.37
CA PHE A 278 6.89 -1.75 0.07
C PHE A 278 6.08 -3.00 0.44
N SER A 279 5.02 -3.31 -0.30
CA SER A 279 4.16 -4.46 0.00
C SER A 279 4.92 -5.78 -0.21
N THR A 280 4.62 -6.74 0.67
CA THR A 280 5.39 -7.99 0.78
C THR A 280 4.58 -9.20 0.32
N VAL A 281 5.28 -10.28 -0.03
CA VAL A 281 4.67 -11.55 -0.48
C VAL A 281 3.64 -12.08 0.53
N GLY A 282 3.95 -12.09 1.82
CA GLY A 282 3.03 -12.50 2.87
C GLY A 282 1.81 -11.59 2.98
N GLY A 283 2.02 -10.28 2.82
CA GLY A 283 0.94 -9.29 2.77
C GLY A 283 -0.01 -9.54 1.59
N TRP A 284 0.52 -9.84 0.41
CA TRP A 284 -0.28 -10.15 -0.77
C TRP A 284 -1.20 -11.36 -0.56
N VAL A 285 -0.66 -12.44 0.02
CA VAL A 285 -1.45 -13.63 0.36
C VAL A 285 -2.50 -13.29 1.42
N ALA A 286 -2.13 -12.55 2.47
CA ALA A 286 -3.04 -12.18 3.55
C ALA A 286 -4.21 -11.30 3.09
N THR A 287 -4.06 -10.53 2.00
CA THR A 287 -5.09 -9.58 1.53
C THR A 287 -5.70 -9.91 0.17
N ARG A 288 -5.30 -11.02 -0.45
CA ARG A 288 -5.66 -11.36 -1.85
C ARG A 288 -5.31 -10.25 -2.84
N ALA A 289 -4.07 -9.78 -2.79
CA ALA A 289 -3.62 -8.70 -3.66
C ALA A 289 -3.80 -8.99 -5.15
N SER A 290 -4.17 -7.95 -5.91
CA SER A 290 -4.30 -7.96 -7.36
C SER A 290 -3.18 -7.12 -7.96
N GLY A 291 -2.47 -7.68 -8.94
CA GLY A 291 -1.40 -6.98 -9.65
C GLY A 291 -1.88 -6.35 -10.95
N MET A 292 -1.18 -5.32 -11.42
CA MET A 292 -1.46 -4.62 -12.68
C MET A 292 -1.51 -5.58 -13.88
N LYS A 293 -0.64 -6.59 -13.92
CA LYS A 293 -0.44 -7.48 -15.07
C LYS A 293 -1.18 -8.83 -14.95
N LYS A 294 -2.20 -8.91 -14.08
CA LYS A 294 -2.91 -10.17 -13.78
C LYS A 294 -3.48 -10.89 -15.00
N ASN A 295 -3.73 -10.19 -16.11
CA ASN A 295 -4.25 -10.82 -17.33
C ASN A 295 -3.31 -11.89 -17.91
N ILE A 296 -1.99 -11.75 -17.69
CA ILE A 296 -0.98 -12.74 -18.11
C ILE A 296 -0.59 -13.65 -16.94
N TYR A 297 -0.36 -13.08 -15.75
CA TYR A 297 0.26 -13.79 -14.63
C TYR A 297 -0.74 -14.36 -13.61
N GLY A 298 -1.97 -13.87 -13.61
CA GLY A 298 -2.98 -14.15 -12.60
C GLY A 298 -2.90 -13.23 -11.37
N ASN A 299 -3.91 -13.32 -10.51
CA ASN A 299 -3.86 -12.71 -9.18
C ASN A 299 -3.03 -13.57 -8.22
N ILE A 300 -2.87 -13.12 -6.97
CA ILE A 300 -2.06 -13.86 -6.00
C ILE A 300 -2.57 -15.29 -5.78
N GLU A 301 -3.89 -15.52 -5.79
CA GLU A 301 -4.47 -16.87 -5.67
C GLU A 301 -4.15 -17.80 -6.85
N ASP A 302 -3.83 -17.24 -8.02
CA ASP A 302 -3.43 -18.00 -9.20
C ASP A 302 -1.92 -18.27 -9.22
N LEU A 303 -1.14 -17.36 -8.63
CA LEU A 303 0.31 -17.42 -8.55
C LEU A 303 0.81 -18.34 -7.43
N VAL A 304 0.09 -18.38 -6.30
CA VAL A 304 0.48 -19.19 -5.14
C VAL A 304 0.32 -20.67 -5.43
N ILE A 305 1.40 -21.42 -5.21
CA ILE A 305 1.45 -22.87 -5.32
C ILE A 305 1.38 -23.50 -3.93
N HIS A 306 2.07 -22.90 -2.94
CA HIS A 306 2.20 -23.44 -1.60
C HIS A 306 2.38 -22.33 -0.57
N ILE A 307 1.82 -22.52 0.63
CA ILE A 307 1.88 -21.56 1.74
C ILE A 307 2.28 -22.33 3.01
N ARG A 308 3.22 -21.76 3.75
CA ARG A 308 3.58 -22.21 5.11
C ARG A 308 3.21 -21.15 6.14
N THR A 309 2.29 -21.50 7.04
CA THR A 309 1.74 -20.56 8.02
C THR A 309 1.92 -21.08 9.44
N VAL A 310 2.46 -20.25 10.33
CA VAL A 310 2.54 -20.52 11.77
C VAL A 310 1.26 -19.98 12.42
N THR A 311 0.54 -20.85 13.13
CA THR A 311 -0.68 -20.50 13.89
C THR A 311 -0.46 -20.75 15.38
N SER A 312 -1.42 -20.35 16.22
CA SER A 312 -1.41 -20.66 17.65
C SER A 312 -1.38 -22.17 17.94
N ASN A 313 -1.83 -23.00 16.99
CA ASN A 313 -1.98 -24.44 17.17
C ASN A 313 -0.91 -25.26 16.42
N GLY A 314 0.07 -24.60 15.80
CA GLY A 314 1.13 -25.23 15.03
C GLY A 314 1.22 -24.73 13.60
N VAL A 315 1.93 -25.48 12.76
CA VAL A 315 2.21 -25.11 11.36
C VAL A 315 1.17 -25.71 10.42
N ILE A 316 0.57 -24.88 9.58
CA ILE A 316 -0.27 -25.30 8.45
C ILE A 316 0.60 -25.33 7.21
N GLU A 317 0.73 -26.51 6.62
CA GLU A 317 1.57 -26.76 5.44
C GLU A 317 1.06 -28.01 4.69
N LYS A 318 0.97 -27.95 3.35
CA LYS A 318 0.71 -29.14 2.54
C LYS A 318 1.97 -29.99 2.40
N ASN A 319 1.81 -31.31 2.34
CA ASN A 319 2.92 -32.26 2.19
C ASN A 319 3.51 -32.37 0.78
N CYS A 320 2.93 -31.71 -0.23
CA CYS A 320 3.39 -31.76 -1.61
C CYS A 320 3.17 -30.43 -2.34
N GLN A 321 3.98 -30.21 -3.38
CA GLN A 321 3.93 -29.02 -4.25
C GLN A 321 3.54 -29.49 -5.66
N VAL A 322 2.25 -29.77 -5.85
CA VAL A 322 1.68 -30.21 -7.12
C VAL A 322 0.79 -29.12 -7.72
N PRO A 323 0.69 -29.01 -9.06
CA PRO A 323 0.01 -27.89 -9.70
C PRO A 323 -1.50 -27.83 -9.42
N ARG A 324 -2.13 -28.98 -9.11
CA ARG A 324 -3.54 -29.07 -8.75
C ARG A 324 -3.79 -30.35 -7.93
N ILE A 325 -4.65 -30.25 -6.92
CA ILE A 325 -5.00 -31.37 -6.04
C ILE A 325 -6.52 -31.41 -5.80
N SER A 326 -7.07 -32.61 -5.66
CA SER A 326 -8.45 -32.84 -5.20
C SER A 326 -8.40 -33.72 -3.95
N ALA A 327 -8.16 -33.10 -2.80
CA ALA A 327 -8.00 -33.77 -1.51
C ALA A 327 -8.87 -33.10 -0.44
N GLY A 328 -10.13 -32.83 -0.78
CA GLY A 328 -11.05 -32.03 0.02
C GLY A 328 -10.95 -30.52 -0.27
N PRO A 329 -11.53 -29.67 0.59
CA PRO A 329 -11.43 -28.21 0.45
C PRO A 329 -9.98 -27.73 0.43
N ASP A 330 -9.67 -26.80 -0.46
CA ASP A 330 -8.32 -26.25 -0.57
C ASP A 330 -7.98 -25.36 0.64
N ILE A 331 -7.18 -25.88 1.57
CA ILE A 331 -6.76 -25.17 2.78
C ILE A 331 -5.99 -23.87 2.50
N HIS A 332 -5.38 -23.70 1.32
CA HIS A 332 -4.75 -22.42 0.98
C HIS A 332 -5.80 -21.29 0.89
N GLN A 333 -7.04 -21.59 0.48
CA GLN A 333 -8.12 -20.60 0.41
C GLN A 333 -8.60 -20.13 1.79
N PHE A 334 -8.27 -20.85 2.86
CA PHE A 334 -8.58 -20.44 4.23
C PHE A 334 -7.56 -19.39 4.73
N ILE A 335 -6.33 -19.45 4.22
CA ILE A 335 -5.25 -18.52 4.55
C ILE A 335 -5.28 -17.29 3.63
N LEU A 336 -5.58 -17.48 2.35
CA LEU A 336 -5.71 -16.39 1.38
C LEU A 336 -6.83 -15.42 1.80
N GLY A 337 -6.48 -14.17 2.07
CA GLY A 337 -7.44 -13.16 2.54
C GLY A 337 -7.73 -13.21 4.04
N SER A 338 -6.92 -13.92 4.83
CA SER A 338 -7.13 -14.01 6.28
C SER A 338 -6.76 -12.73 7.04
N GLU A 339 -6.14 -11.73 6.40
CA GLU A 339 -5.73 -10.44 6.97
C GLU A 339 -4.97 -10.56 8.31
N GLY A 340 -4.10 -11.58 8.43
CA GLY A 340 -3.29 -11.81 9.64
C GLY A 340 -4.04 -12.40 10.85
N THR A 341 -5.34 -12.71 10.72
CA THR A 341 -6.18 -13.18 11.85
C THR A 341 -5.96 -14.64 12.25
N LEU A 342 -5.40 -15.46 11.35
CA LEU A 342 -5.22 -16.91 11.57
C LEU A 342 -3.80 -17.30 11.97
N GLY A 343 -2.82 -16.41 11.75
CA GLY A 343 -1.41 -16.70 11.97
C GLY A 343 -0.48 -15.88 11.09
N VAL A 344 0.79 -16.27 11.10
CA VAL A 344 1.88 -15.61 10.36
C VAL A 344 2.26 -16.47 9.17
N ILE A 345 2.05 -15.95 7.97
CA ILE A 345 2.60 -16.56 6.75
C ILE A 345 4.11 -16.34 6.78
N THR A 346 4.89 -17.42 6.61
CA THR A 346 6.36 -17.37 6.74
C THR A 346 7.07 -17.63 5.42
N GLN A 347 6.54 -18.53 4.60
CA GLN A 347 7.10 -18.91 3.31
C GLN A 347 5.96 -19.11 2.31
N VAL A 348 6.19 -18.69 1.07
CA VAL A 348 5.25 -18.83 -0.03
C VAL A 348 6.01 -19.34 -1.25
N VAL A 349 5.47 -20.35 -1.92
CA VAL A 349 5.95 -20.78 -3.23
C VAL A 349 5.07 -20.14 -4.29
N LEU A 350 5.67 -19.35 -5.17
CA LEU A 350 4.99 -18.67 -6.28
C LEU A 350 5.40 -19.28 -7.62
N LYS A 351 4.48 -19.23 -8.59
CA LYS A 351 4.81 -19.37 -10.01
C LYS A 351 5.73 -18.21 -10.42
N ILE A 352 6.74 -18.54 -11.20
CA ILE A 352 7.58 -17.55 -11.92
C ILE A 352 7.46 -17.78 -13.42
N ARG A 353 7.89 -16.81 -14.21
CA ARG A 353 7.91 -16.86 -15.68
C ARG A 353 9.25 -16.33 -16.18
N PRO A 354 9.74 -16.78 -17.34
CA PRO A 354 10.86 -16.11 -17.99
C PRO A 354 10.54 -14.62 -18.20
N LEU A 355 11.57 -13.77 -18.14
CA LEU A 355 11.41 -12.36 -18.51
C LEU A 355 10.83 -12.23 -19.92
N PRO A 356 9.87 -11.30 -20.14
CA PRO A 356 9.31 -11.10 -21.48
C PRO A 356 10.39 -10.54 -22.42
N GLU A 357 10.40 -11.04 -23.66
CA GLU A 357 11.31 -10.57 -24.71
C GLU A 357 11.06 -9.10 -25.05
N VAL A 358 9.78 -8.72 -25.12
CA VAL A 358 9.34 -7.36 -25.46
C VAL A 358 8.33 -6.88 -24.42
N LYS A 359 8.46 -5.60 -24.04
CA LYS A 359 7.43 -4.81 -23.35
C LYS A 359 7.09 -3.62 -24.24
N LYS A 360 5.81 -3.43 -24.55
CA LYS A 360 5.34 -2.35 -25.43
C LYS A 360 4.17 -1.62 -24.77
N TYR A 361 4.27 -0.29 -24.73
CA TYR A 361 3.18 0.54 -24.21
C TYR A 361 2.30 1.05 -25.34
N GLY A 362 1.03 1.30 -25.03
CA GLY A 362 0.07 1.84 -25.97
C GLY A 362 -0.93 2.75 -25.28
N SER A 363 -1.62 3.56 -26.07
CA SER A 363 -2.80 4.26 -25.61
C SER A 363 -3.82 4.44 -26.72
N LEU A 364 -5.09 4.53 -26.29
CA LEU A 364 -6.25 4.74 -27.13
C LEU A 364 -7.06 5.93 -26.58
N LEU A 365 -7.63 6.73 -27.47
CA LEU A 365 -8.60 7.78 -27.13
C LEU A 365 -9.97 7.34 -27.65
N PHE A 366 -11.00 7.46 -26.82
CA PHE A 366 -12.40 7.18 -27.18
C PHE A 366 -13.26 8.45 -27.08
N PRO A 367 -14.35 8.57 -27.87
CA PRO A 367 -15.24 9.73 -27.83
C PRO A 367 -15.95 9.91 -26.49
N SER A 368 -16.32 8.80 -25.84
CA SER A 368 -16.99 8.74 -24.55
C SER A 368 -16.44 7.60 -23.69
N PHE A 369 -16.74 7.62 -22.39
CA PHE A 369 -16.37 6.53 -21.48
C PHE A 369 -17.10 5.23 -21.84
N GLU A 370 -18.36 5.34 -22.27
CA GLU A 370 -19.20 4.22 -22.69
C GLU A 370 -18.61 3.47 -23.89
N ASP A 371 -18.09 4.20 -24.88
CA ASP A 371 -17.41 3.61 -26.04
C ASP A 371 -16.16 2.83 -25.62
N GLY A 372 -15.37 3.39 -24.70
CA GLY A 372 -14.21 2.73 -24.12
C GLY A 372 -14.59 1.45 -23.37
N VAL A 373 -15.65 1.49 -22.55
CA VAL A 373 -16.16 0.31 -21.83
C VAL A 373 -16.65 -0.76 -22.80
N ALA A 374 -17.35 -0.38 -23.87
CA ALA A 374 -17.80 -1.32 -24.90
C ALA A 374 -16.61 -2.02 -25.59
N CYS A 375 -15.55 -1.27 -25.90
CA CYS A 375 -14.31 -1.83 -26.43
C CYS A 375 -13.65 -2.81 -25.45
N LEU A 376 -13.46 -2.42 -24.18
CA LEU A 376 -12.88 -3.29 -23.15
C LEU A 376 -13.71 -4.58 -22.97
N ARG A 377 -15.04 -4.49 -23.09
CA ARG A 377 -15.92 -5.65 -23.04
C ARG A 377 -15.69 -6.60 -24.22
N GLN A 378 -15.47 -6.08 -25.43
CA GLN A 378 -15.15 -6.93 -26.59
C GLN A 378 -13.76 -7.54 -26.50
N VAL A 379 -12.76 -6.78 -26.06
CA VAL A 379 -11.42 -7.29 -25.76
C VAL A 379 -11.52 -8.44 -24.73
N SER A 380 -12.35 -8.25 -23.71
CA SER A 380 -12.61 -9.27 -22.70
C SER A 380 -13.23 -10.53 -23.30
N LYS A 381 -14.31 -10.40 -24.08
CA LYS A 381 -15.02 -11.51 -24.75
C LYS A 381 -14.15 -12.25 -25.77
N GLY A 382 -13.32 -11.52 -26.50
CA GLY A 382 -12.39 -12.07 -27.49
C GLY A 382 -11.18 -12.77 -26.88
N ARG A 383 -10.98 -12.68 -25.55
CA ARG A 383 -9.80 -13.19 -24.83
C ARG A 383 -8.46 -12.67 -25.40
N CYS A 384 -8.47 -11.49 -26.03
CA CYS A 384 -7.29 -10.81 -26.52
C CYS A 384 -6.75 -9.83 -25.47
N TRP A 385 -6.48 -10.33 -24.27
CA TRP A 385 -6.12 -9.48 -23.13
C TRP A 385 -4.66 -9.02 -23.22
N PRO A 386 -4.38 -7.72 -23.31
CA PRO A 386 -3.03 -7.21 -23.05
C PRO A 386 -2.65 -7.48 -21.60
N ALA A 387 -1.35 -7.40 -21.28
CA ALA A 387 -0.84 -7.58 -19.92
C ALA A 387 -1.58 -6.67 -18.94
N SER A 388 -1.76 -5.41 -19.31
CA SER A 388 -2.62 -4.46 -18.61
C SER A 388 -3.40 -3.58 -19.58
N ILE A 389 -4.65 -3.28 -19.21
CA ILE A 389 -5.56 -2.37 -19.89
C ILE A 389 -6.30 -1.54 -18.84
N ARG A 390 -6.18 -0.22 -18.91
CA ARG A 390 -6.78 0.71 -17.93
C ARG A 390 -7.49 1.84 -18.66
N LEU A 391 -8.81 1.87 -18.56
CA LEU A 391 -9.66 2.96 -19.06
C LEU A 391 -9.85 4.00 -17.95
N VAL A 392 -9.52 5.25 -18.24
CA VAL A 392 -9.69 6.39 -17.33
C VAL A 392 -10.72 7.35 -17.90
N ASP A 393 -11.53 7.95 -17.05
CA ASP A 393 -12.55 8.93 -17.46
C ASP A 393 -11.92 10.28 -17.88
N ASN A 394 -12.77 11.26 -18.23
CA ASN A 394 -12.31 12.57 -18.69
C ASN A 394 -11.61 13.37 -17.58
N GLU A 395 -12.12 13.35 -16.36
CA GLU A 395 -11.54 14.08 -15.22
C GLU A 395 -10.13 13.56 -14.92
N GLN A 396 -10.00 12.24 -14.89
CA GLN A 396 -8.75 11.52 -14.71
C GLN A 396 -7.76 11.79 -15.84
N PHE A 397 -8.25 11.82 -17.08
CA PHE A 397 -7.44 12.20 -18.24
C PHE A 397 -6.91 13.63 -18.12
N ARG A 398 -7.76 14.60 -17.79
CA ARG A 398 -7.39 16.01 -17.58
C ARG A 398 -6.38 16.18 -16.45
N PHE A 399 -6.61 15.47 -15.34
CA PHE A 399 -5.68 15.39 -14.22
C PHE A 399 -4.30 14.86 -14.64
N ALA A 400 -4.25 13.76 -15.37
CA ALA A 400 -2.99 13.21 -15.89
C ALA A 400 -2.28 14.16 -16.88
N GLN A 401 -3.04 14.96 -17.66
CA GLN A 401 -2.45 16.03 -18.49
C GLN A 401 -1.86 17.16 -17.64
N ALA A 402 -2.51 17.51 -16.52
CA ALA A 402 -2.05 18.57 -15.64
C ALA A 402 -0.73 18.23 -14.94
N LEU A 403 -0.45 16.95 -14.70
CA LEU A 403 0.81 16.45 -14.14
C LEU A 403 1.99 16.43 -15.12
N LYS A 404 1.87 17.03 -16.31
CA LYS A 404 2.97 17.12 -17.27
C LYS A 404 3.92 18.28 -16.94
N SER A 405 5.22 18.02 -17.11
CA SER A 405 6.28 18.99 -16.87
C SER A 405 6.44 20.02 -18.00
N GLU A 406 6.15 19.64 -19.23
CA GLU A 406 6.27 20.53 -20.39
C GLU A 406 5.08 21.48 -20.52
N PRO A 407 5.30 22.76 -20.87
CA PRO A 407 4.22 23.70 -21.16
C PRO A 407 3.32 23.15 -22.27
N SER A 408 2.03 23.44 -22.15
CA SER A 408 0.84 22.87 -22.81
C SER A 408 0.75 22.90 -24.35
N SER A 409 1.86 22.95 -25.08
CA SER A 409 1.94 22.85 -26.54
C SER A 409 1.46 21.49 -27.07
N TYR A 410 1.36 20.45 -26.23
CA TYR A 410 0.93 19.11 -26.65
C TYR A 410 -0.59 18.93 -26.72
N PHE A 411 -1.41 19.60 -25.88
CA PHE A 411 -2.87 19.58 -26.12
C PHE A 411 -3.15 20.21 -27.47
N GLN A 412 -2.42 21.28 -27.81
CA GLN A 412 -2.39 21.82 -29.17
C GLN A 412 -1.80 20.83 -30.17
N SER A 413 -0.68 20.15 -29.92
CA SER A 413 -0.07 19.19 -30.87
C SER A 413 -0.95 17.95 -31.15
N LEU A 414 -1.59 17.39 -30.12
CA LEU A 414 -2.60 16.34 -30.26
C LEU A 414 -3.78 16.90 -31.07
N MET A 415 -4.27 18.11 -30.79
CA MET A 415 -5.31 18.82 -31.57
C MET A 415 -4.86 19.36 -32.94
N ASN A 416 -3.54 19.43 -33.19
CA ASN A 416 -2.93 19.94 -34.42
C ASN A 416 -2.63 18.78 -35.37
N ASN A 417 -2.22 17.61 -34.84
CA ASN A 417 -2.14 16.35 -35.56
C ASN A 417 -3.55 15.79 -35.82
N CYS A 418 -4.43 15.87 -34.83
CA CYS A 418 -5.86 15.69 -34.99
C CYS A 418 -6.50 16.99 -35.47
N LYS A 419 -6.19 17.38 -36.73
CA LYS A 419 -6.74 18.58 -37.40
C LYS A 419 -8.11 18.91 -36.82
N LYS A 420 -8.24 20.10 -36.22
CA LYS A 420 -9.43 20.77 -35.65
C LYS A 420 -10.75 20.68 -36.44
N PHE A 421 -10.76 19.97 -37.57
CA PHE A 421 -11.87 19.71 -38.47
C PHE A 421 -12.25 18.21 -38.57
N TYR A 422 -11.33 17.26 -38.36
CA TYR A 422 -11.62 15.82 -38.46
C TYR A 422 -12.11 15.25 -37.12
N VAL A 423 -11.46 15.63 -36.01
CA VAL A 423 -11.81 15.14 -34.66
C VAL A 423 -13.06 15.79 -34.08
N THR A 424 -13.31 17.07 -34.39
CA THR A 424 -14.50 17.81 -33.91
C THR A 424 -15.69 17.77 -34.87
N LYS A 425 -15.48 17.53 -36.18
CA LYS A 425 -16.53 17.64 -37.21
C LYS A 425 -16.85 16.32 -37.95
N VAL A 426 -16.00 15.29 -37.91
CA VAL A 426 -16.22 14.00 -38.60
C VAL A 426 -16.36 12.82 -37.63
N ARG A 427 -15.74 12.85 -36.44
CA ARG A 427 -15.91 11.82 -35.38
C ARG A 427 -16.33 12.33 -33.99
N SER A 428 -16.70 13.61 -33.87
CA SER A 428 -17.37 14.19 -32.68
C SER A 428 -16.71 13.91 -31.32
N PHE A 429 -15.38 14.00 -31.21
CA PHE A 429 -14.72 13.92 -29.90
C PHE A 429 -14.90 15.24 -29.16
N ASP A 430 -15.68 15.21 -28.10
CA ASP A 430 -15.89 16.33 -27.18
C ASP A 430 -14.77 16.32 -26.12
N PRO A 431 -13.96 17.39 -25.97
CA PRO A 431 -12.89 17.45 -24.99
C PRO A 431 -13.32 17.23 -23.54
N GLU A 432 -14.58 17.48 -23.21
CA GLU A 432 -15.15 17.29 -21.86
C GLU A 432 -15.72 15.88 -21.65
N LYS A 433 -15.74 15.03 -22.70
CA LYS A 433 -16.28 13.65 -22.62
C LYS A 433 -15.28 12.59 -23.02
N MET A 434 -14.31 12.93 -23.85
CA MET A 434 -13.32 11.98 -24.35
C MET A 434 -12.57 11.33 -23.20
N CYS A 435 -12.24 10.06 -23.36
CA CYS A 435 -11.58 9.27 -22.33
C CYS A 435 -10.38 8.53 -22.92
N VAL A 436 -9.44 8.12 -22.07
CA VAL A 436 -8.20 7.48 -22.52
C VAL A 436 -8.08 6.08 -21.93
N CYS A 437 -7.62 5.16 -22.76
CA CYS A 437 -7.21 3.83 -22.33
C CYS A 437 -5.69 3.70 -22.46
N THR A 438 -5.03 3.19 -21.43
CA THR A 438 -3.61 2.86 -21.44
C THR A 438 -3.43 1.35 -21.53
N LEU A 439 -2.45 0.94 -22.33
CA LEU A 439 -2.19 -0.46 -22.69
C LEU A 439 -0.74 -0.81 -22.39
N LEU A 440 -0.52 -2.00 -21.85
CA LEU A 440 0.79 -2.61 -21.72
C LEU A 440 0.69 -4.03 -22.28
N PHE A 441 1.54 -4.32 -23.26
CA PHE A 441 1.73 -5.65 -23.82
C PHE A 441 3.10 -6.15 -23.41
N GLU A 442 3.21 -7.42 -23.03
CA GLU A 442 4.50 -8.06 -22.84
C GLU A 442 4.46 -9.56 -23.17
N GLY A 443 5.57 -10.08 -23.66
CA GLY A 443 5.68 -11.46 -24.13
C GLY A 443 6.73 -11.61 -25.23
N SER A 444 6.57 -12.63 -26.07
CA SER A 444 7.37 -12.79 -27.29
C SER A 444 6.97 -11.75 -28.33
N LYS A 445 7.92 -11.30 -29.14
CA LYS A 445 7.71 -10.24 -30.14
C LYS A 445 6.50 -10.49 -31.05
N ASP A 446 6.41 -11.67 -31.67
CA ASP A 446 5.32 -12.03 -32.59
C ASP A 446 3.93 -12.02 -31.94
N ASN A 447 3.84 -12.39 -30.66
CA ASN A 447 2.58 -12.42 -29.94
C ASN A 447 2.15 -11.02 -29.54
N VAL A 448 3.11 -10.18 -29.12
CA VAL A 448 2.85 -8.78 -28.79
C VAL A 448 2.35 -8.01 -30.01
N GLU A 449 3.00 -8.17 -31.17
CA GLU A 449 2.59 -7.50 -32.43
C GLU A 449 1.16 -7.87 -32.85
N LYS A 450 0.85 -9.19 -32.90
CA LYS A 450 -0.50 -9.67 -33.26
C LYS A 450 -1.57 -9.21 -32.27
N LEU A 451 -1.26 -9.26 -30.98
CA LEU A 451 -2.20 -8.88 -29.92
C LEU A 451 -2.47 -7.37 -29.94
N GLU A 452 -1.45 -6.57 -30.17
CA GLU A 452 -1.58 -5.13 -30.34
C GLU A 452 -2.46 -4.81 -31.55
N GLU A 453 -2.17 -5.36 -32.72
CA GLU A 453 -2.97 -5.15 -33.93
C GLU A 453 -4.46 -5.46 -33.69
N GLU A 454 -4.75 -6.59 -33.02
CA GLU A 454 -6.12 -7.00 -32.73
C GLU A 454 -6.82 -6.05 -31.75
N VAL A 455 -6.15 -5.62 -30.67
CA VAL A 455 -6.70 -4.66 -29.71
C VAL A 455 -6.97 -3.30 -30.36
N TYR A 456 -6.05 -2.81 -31.19
CA TYR A 456 -6.22 -1.55 -31.92
C TYR A 456 -7.33 -1.64 -32.98
N ARG A 457 -7.46 -2.79 -33.66
CA ARG A 457 -8.56 -3.06 -34.59
C ARG A 457 -9.92 -3.03 -33.88
N MET A 458 -10.03 -3.69 -32.71
CA MET A 458 -11.24 -3.65 -31.89
C MET A 458 -11.55 -2.24 -31.41
N ALA A 459 -10.55 -1.48 -30.97
CA ALA A 459 -10.74 -0.08 -30.60
C ALA A 459 -11.31 0.75 -31.75
N GLY A 460 -10.82 0.55 -32.98
CA GLY A 460 -11.32 1.21 -34.18
C GLY A 460 -12.81 0.96 -34.47
N LEU A 461 -13.31 -0.24 -34.17
CA LEU A 461 -14.74 -0.59 -34.29
C LEU A 461 -15.63 0.16 -33.29
N HIS A 462 -15.07 0.57 -32.16
CA HIS A 462 -15.72 1.34 -31.11
C HIS A 462 -15.37 2.84 -31.16
N GLY A 463 -14.96 3.33 -32.33
CA GLY A 463 -14.63 4.75 -32.52
C GLY A 463 -13.31 5.18 -31.89
N GLY A 464 -12.56 4.27 -31.25
CA GLY A 464 -11.27 4.53 -30.64
C GLY A 464 -10.18 4.84 -31.66
N MET A 465 -9.20 5.66 -31.25
CA MET A 465 -8.03 6.02 -32.05
C MET A 465 -6.74 5.86 -31.27
N ALA A 466 -5.66 5.54 -31.95
CA ALA A 466 -4.33 5.47 -31.34
C ALA A 466 -3.90 6.84 -30.79
N ALA A 467 -3.49 6.87 -29.53
CA ALA A 467 -3.02 8.08 -28.85
C ALA A 467 -1.50 8.03 -28.52
N GLY A 468 -0.78 7.04 -29.05
CA GLY A 468 0.68 6.93 -28.99
C GLY A 468 1.24 6.25 -27.73
N GLU A 469 2.39 5.61 -27.89
CA GLU A 469 3.06 4.81 -26.85
C GLU A 469 3.47 5.63 -25.62
N ALA A 470 4.03 6.82 -25.83
CA ALA A 470 4.51 7.69 -24.74
C ALA A 470 3.41 8.12 -23.77
N ASN A 471 2.14 8.15 -24.19
CA ASN A 471 1.02 8.41 -23.27
C ASN A 471 0.70 7.19 -22.42
N GLY A 472 0.77 5.99 -23.00
CA GLY A 472 0.66 4.72 -22.27
C GLY A 472 1.72 4.60 -21.19
N GLN A 473 2.99 4.72 -21.56
CA GLN A 473 4.13 4.60 -20.65
C GLN A 473 4.04 5.59 -19.46
N ARG A 474 3.63 6.84 -19.74
CA ARG A 474 3.43 7.85 -18.69
C ARG A 474 2.31 7.48 -17.73
N GLY A 475 1.17 7.00 -18.23
CA GLY A 475 0.06 6.55 -17.38
C GLY A 475 0.49 5.46 -16.40
N TYR A 476 1.28 4.50 -16.86
CA TYR A 476 1.85 3.46 -16.00
C TYR A 476 2.86 4.01 -14.99
N THR A 477 3.74 4.93 -15.41
CA THR A 477 4.72 5.55 -14.50
C THR A 477 4.04 6.39 -13.39
N LEU A 478 2.95 7.09 -13.73
CA LEU A 478 2.20 7.92 -12.77
C LEU A 478 1.57 7.10 -11.63
N THR A 479 1.31 5.82 -11.86
CA THR A 479 0.69 4.92 -10.88
C THR A 479 1.46 4.89 -9.55
N PHE A 480 2.79 4.88 -9.60
CA PHE A 480 3.64 4.86 -8.39
C PHE A 480 3.77 6.23 -7.70
N VAL A 481 3.43 7.30 -8.41
CA VAL A 481 3.59 8.68 -7.92
C VAL A 481 2.29 9.22 -7.30
N ILE A 482 1.13 8.76 -7.78
CA ILE A 482 -0.18 9.29 -7.37
C ILE A 482 -0.38 9.24 -5.84
N ALA A 483 0.07 8.19 -5.16
CA ALA A 483 -0.05 8.09 -3.70
C ALA A 483 0.66 9.23 -2.92
N TYR A 484 1.70 9.85 -3.49
CA TYR A 484 2.37 11.02 -2.91
C TYR A 484 1.52 12.30 -2.97
N LEU A 485 0.54 12.38 -3.88
CA LEU A 485 -0.34 13.55 -3.99
C LEU A 485 -1.27 13.68 -2.79
N ARG A 486 -1.63 12.57 -2.13
CA ARG A 486 -2.41 12.62 -0.89
C ARG A 486 -1.72 13.47 0.17
N ASP A 487 -0.40 13.30 0.33
CA ASP A 487 0.37 14.07 1.31
C ASP A 487 0.33 15.58 0.98
N LEU A 488 0.44 15.94 -0.31
CA LEU A 488 0.28 17.32 -0.77
C LEU A 488 -1.12 17.86 -0.46
N GLY A 489 -2.16 17.07 -0.75
CA GLY A 489 -3.55 17.42 -0.47
C GLY A 489 -3.84 17.61 1.02
N LEU A 490 -3.08 16.96 1.91
CA LEU A 490 -3.14 17.16 3.36
C LEU A 490 -2.35 18.41 3.83
N ASP A 491 -1.37 18.87 3.05
CA ASP A 491 -0.60 20.08 3.33
C ASP A 491 -1.35 21.36 2.96
N VAL A 492 -2.30 21.31 2.01
CA VAL A 492 -3.06 22.46 1.48
C VAL A 492 -4.56 22.35 1.83
N ARG A 493 -5.29 23.47 1.94
CA ARG A 493 -6.76 23.43 2.21
C ARG A 493 -7.58 24.07 1.08
N SER A 494 -8.85 23.65 0.97
CA SER A 494 -9.85 24.43 0.25
C SER A 494 -10.31 25.61 1.12
N SER A 495 -10.68 26.71 0.47
CA SER A 495 -11.16 27.92 1.14
C SER A 495 -12.54 27.76 1.79
N LEU A 496 -13.26 26.68 1.46
CA LEU A 496 -14.66 26.47 1.86
C LEU A 496 -14.84 25.43 2.97
N GLN A 497 -14.02 24.37 3.09
CA GLN A 497 -14.16 23.35 4.14
C GLN A 497 -12.82 22.62 4.47
N PRO A 498 -12.42 22.51 5.76
CA PRO A 498 -11.09 22.05 6.17
C PRO A 498 -10.74 20.57 5.90
N LEU A 499 -11.70 19.72 5.49
CA LEU A 499 -11.49 18.28 5.25
C LEU A 499 -11.61 17.85 3.77
N ASN A 500 -12.03 18.74 2.86
CA ASN A 500 -12.37 18.34 1.48
C ASN A 500 -11.16 18.22 0.55
N GLY A 501 -10.10 19.01 0.73
CA GLY A 501 -8.94 18.97 -0.19
C GLY A 501 -8.25 17.59 -0.23
N ALA A 502 -8.10 16.95 0.92
CA ALA A 502 -7.50 15.61 0.99
C ALA A 502 -8.45 14.49 0.55
N SER A 503 -9.77 14.62 0.78
CA SER A 503 -10.74 13.63 0.32
C SER A 503 -10.99 13.72 -1.19
N GLU A 504 -10.93 14.91 -1.78
CA GLU A 504 -11.02 15.13 -3.24
C GLU A 504 -9.74 14.69 -3.97
N VAL A 505 -8.56 14.98 -3.42
CA VAL A 505 -7.31 14.42 -3.97
C VAL A 505 -7.27 12.90 -3.75
N ALA A 506 -7.75 12.40 -2.61
CA ALA A 506 -7.83 10.97 -2.35
C ALA A 506 -8.79 10.25 -3.32
N SER A 507 -9.98 10.81 -3.60
CA SER A 507 -10.93 10.22 -4.54
C SER A 507 -10.35 10.15 -5.95
N LEU A 508 -9.56 11.15 -6.34
CA LEU A 508 -8.78 11.12 -7.57
C LEU A 508 -7.59 10.16 -7.51
N THR A 509 -7.02 9.85 -6.35
CA THR A 509 -5.96 8.85 -6.23
C THR A 509 -6.48 7.41 -6.11
N THR A 510 -7.79 7.25 -5.88
CA THR A 510 -8.45 5.94 -5.77
C THR A 510 -8.75 5.42 -7.18
N PHE A 511 -7.71 4.98 -7.89
CA PHE A 511 -7.81 4.27 -9.18
C PHE A 511 -7.53 2.77 -8.98
N PRO A 512 -7.79 1.86 -9.95
CA PRO A 512 -8.77 1.79 -11.03
C PRO A 512 -9.60 0.49 -10.91
N GLU A 513 -9.98 0.07 -9.69
CA GLU A 513 -10.74 -1.17 -9.53
C GLU A 513 -12.16 -1.06 -10.09
N VAL A 514 -12.78 0.12 -10.13
CA VAL A 514 -14.19 0.27 -10.53
C VAL A 514 -14.43 -0.08 -12.00
N ALA A 515 -13.55 0.31 -12.94
CA ALA A 515 -13.70 -0.06 -14.36
C ALA A 515 -13.39 -1.55 -14.60
N HIS A 516 -12.39 -2.10 -13.90
CA HIS A 516 -12.05 -3.52 -13.99
C HIS A 516 -13.13 -4.40 -13.33
N ALA A 517 -13.67 -3.97 -12.19
CA ALA A 517 -14.73 -4.63 -11.43
C ALA A 517 -16.10 -4.50 -12.09
N LEU A 518 -16.39 -3.42 -12.83
CA LEU A 518 -17.62 -3.36 -13.65
C LEU A 518 -17.60 -4.45 -14.72
N SER A 519 -16.45 -4.70 -15.36
CA SER A 519 -16.32 -5.83 -16.29
C SER A 519 -16.47 -7.18 -15.57
N GLU A 520 -15.84 -7.35 -14.39
CA GLU A 520 -15.84 -8.63 -13.67
C GLU A 520 -17.19 -8.94 -13.00
N LYS A 521 -17.88 -7.93 -12.45
CA LYS A 521 -19.20 -8.06 -11.82
C LYS A 521 -20.31 -8.29 -12.86
N GLN A 522 -20.21 -7.68 -14.04
CA GLN A 522 -21.11 -7.98 -15.18
C GLN A 522 -20.80 -9.32 -15.85
N LEU A 523 -19.54 -9.77 -15.86
CA LEU A 523 -19.17 -11.11 -16.32
C LEU A 523 -19.68 -12.18 -15.35
N ARG A 524 -19.51 -12.00 -14.04
CA ARG A 524 -20.04 -12.93 -13.01
C ARG A 524 -21.57 -12.97 -12.97
N SER A 525 -22.26 -11.87 -13.28
CA SER A 525 -23.73 -11.90 -13.41
C SER A 525 -24.18 -12.69 -14.65
N SER A 526 -23.43 -12.62 -15.76
CA SER A 526 -23.73 -13.38 -16.98
C SER A 526 -23.48 -14.89 -16.84
N PHE A 527 -22.61 -15.30 -15.90
CA PHE A 527 -22.38 -16.72 -15.57
C PHE A 527 -23.38 -17.30 -14.57
N ARG A 528 -24.25 -16.48 -13.95
CA ARG A 528 -25.36 -16.99 -13.12
C ARG A 528 -26.63 -17.30 -13.91
N GLU A 529 -26.66 -16.97 -15.20
CA GLU A 529 -27.77 -17.25 -16.12
C GLU A 529 -27.50 -18.45 -17.05
N PHE A 530 -26.45 -19.24 -16.79
CA PHE A 530 -26.16 -20.50 -17.48
C PHE A 530 -26.06 -21.68 -16.52
#